data_AF-A0A7W3ZM32-F1
#
_entry.id   AF-A0A7W3ZM32-F1
#
_cell.length_a   1.000
_cell.length_b   1.000
_cell.length_c   1.000
_cell.angle_alpha   90.00
_cell.angle_beta   90.00
_cell.angle_gamma   90.00
#
_symmetry.space_group_name_H-M   'P 1'
#
loop_
_entity.id
_entity.type
_entity.pdbx_description
1 polymer ?
#
loop_
_entity_poly.entity_id
_entity_poly.type
_entity_poly.pdbx_seq_one_letter_code
_entity_poly.pdbx_strand_id
1 'polypeptide(L)'
;PPPPPPVAPEPEPGRPAQPVAGDASGWSMNERLYNQVWGMFEDLARTVAAYRSAVDFADSRIEKELDQALADPAARSGPAADTARSAARARHHELVERARAVLDRDLAQLSAESQVVEPALPPEFARWDNPVWHGYRVPMETPMAVRLGDLSLPERADLRIPMLMRLPLERGLWIDAGRTSQAAALVAPDETRRLAGELATAVAGRLLAVYPVGDLTVHIIDAAGAHAAGYAPLTDSGLLGGPPARGASGVAELLAKLTQRVDLVQMAVRNRALDSLPPEIDTAEQLLVVHDFPHGFDDRAVTQLRYLADEGPVVGVHLMMVADREESSGYGPLLDPLWRSLLRISPVSDDHLADPWIGHAWTYEPPLVPAGSRILPQVLGQVADARRRYGR
;
A
#
# COMPACT_ATOMS: atom_id res chain seq x y z
N PRO A 1 27.51 25.78 -7.36
CA PRO A 1 27.46 24.63 -6.43
C PRO A 1 26.41 24.87 -5.33
N PRO A 2 25.48 23.93 -5.08
CA PRO A 2 24.65 24.00 -3.89
C PRO A 2 25.54 23.87 -2.64
N PRO A 3 25.16 24.48 -1.51
CA PRO A 3 25.91 24.33 -0.27
C PRO A 3 25.86 22.86 0.18
N PRO A 4 26.95 22.34 0.80
CA PRO A 4 26.94 21.01 1.36
C PRO A 4 25.83 20.90 2.42
N PRO A 5 25.19 19.72 2.55
CA PRO A 5 24.18 19.52 3.59
C PRO A 5 24.79 19.79 4.97
N PRO A 6 24.00 20.34 5.92
CA PRO A 6 24.49 20.61 7.27
C PRO A 6 25.01 19.32 7.89
N VAL A 7 26.25 19.36 8.36
CA VAL A 7 26.88 18.26 9.09
C VAL A 7 26.10 18.09 10.39
N ALA A 8 25.55 16.89 10.61
CA ALA A 8 24.88 16.56 11.86
C ALA A 8 25.86 16.77 13.04
N PRO A 9 25.41 17.32 14.19
CA PRO A 9 26.26 17.47 15.36
C PRO A 9 26.85 16.12 15.78
N GLU A 10 28.14 16.11 16.15
CA GLU A 10 28.80 14.90 16.62
C GLU A 10 28.04 14.31 17.82
N PRO A 11 27.78 12.98 17.83
CA PRO A 11 27.08 12.36 18.94
C PRO A 11 27.90 12.50 20.23
N GLU A 12 27.26 12.95 21.31
CA GLU A 12 27.89 12.99 22.63
C GLU A 12 28.37 11.58 23.02
N PRO A 13 29.62 11.43 23.51
CA PRO A 13 30.14 10.12 23.88
C PRO A 13 29.26 9.45 24.93
N GLY A 14 28.68 8.30 24.57
CA GLY A 14 27.82 7.49 25.46
C GLY A 14 26.33 7.74 25.34
N ARG A 15 25.86 8.66 24.48
CA ARG A 15 24.45 8.75 24.10
C ARG A 15 24.22 8.16 22.72
N PRO A 16 23.17 7.34 22.51
CA PRO A 16 22.78 6.94 21.17
C PRO A 16 22.46 8.19 20.35
N ALA A 17 22.93 8.23 19.10
CA ALA A 17 22.64 9.34 18.20
C ALA A 17 21.12 9.49 18.05
N GLN A 18 20.63 10.73 18.08
CA GLN A 18 19.21 10.98 17.83
C GLN A 18 18.89 10.69 16.35
N PRO A 19 17.78 10.01 16.04
CA PRO A 19 17.38 9.78 14.65
C PRO A 19 17.20 11.10 13.90
N VAL A 20 17.63 11.12 12.65
CA VAL A 20 17.48 12.29 11.76
C VAL A 20 16.76 11.84 10.49
N ALA A 21 15.79 12.63 10.05
CA ALA A 21 15.09 12.37 8.80
C ALA A 21 16.05 12.50 7.60
N GLY A 22 16.07 11.48 6.75
CA GLY A 22 16.97 11.38 5.60
C GLY A 22 18.42 11.05 5.98
N ASP A 23 18.63 10.30 7.06
CA ASP A 23 19.96 9.82 7.47
C ASP A 23 20.47 8.63 6.64
N ALA A 24 19.56 7.89 5.99
CA ALA A 24 19.89 6.79 5.11
C ALA A 24 20.69 7.26 3.88
N SER A 25 21.35 6.33 3.20
CA SER A 25 22.10 6.62 1.97
C SER A 25 21.16 6.99 0.81
N GLY A 26 21.62 7.84 -0.09
CA GLY A 26 20.84 8.27 -1.26
C GLY A 26 21.39 9.57 -1.85
N TRP A 27 21.03 9.85 -3.10
CA TRP A 27 21.51 11.01 -3.86
C TRP A 27 20.65 12.25 -3.64
N SER A 28 19.37 12.07 -3.33
CA SER A 28 18.41 13.14 -3.06
C SER A 28 17.78 12.99 -1.67
N MET A 29 17.16 14.05 -1.15
CA MET A 29 16.43 13.95 0.12
C MET A 29 15.29 12.92 0.05
N ASN A 30 14.52 12.90 -1.04
CA ASN A 30 13.40 11.97 -1.19
C ASN A 30 13.90 10.52 -1.27
N GLU A 31 15.03 10.27 -1.93
CA GLU A 31 15.64 8.93 -1.96
C GLU A 31 16.10 8.46 -0.58
N ARG A 32 16.71 9.35 0.20
CA ARG A 32 17.13 9.02 1.57
C ARG A 32 15.92 8.73 2.46
N LEU A 33 14.86 9.53 2.38
CA LEU A 33 13.62 9.27 3.13
C LEU A 33 12.96 7.95 2.71
N TYR A 34 12.92 7.65 1.42
CA TYR A 34 12.43 6.37 0.91
C TYR A 34 13.24 5.18 1.47
N ASN A 35 14.58 5.27 1.40
CA ASN A 35 15.47 4.23 1.91
C ASN A 35 15.39 4.08 3.44
N GLN A 36 15.15 5.18 4.16
CA GLN A 36 14.97 5.15 5.61
C GLN A 36 13.66 4.43 5.99
N VAL A 37 12.54 4.76 5.32
CA VAL A 37 11.27 4.05 5.50
C VAL A 37 11.42 2.55 5.20
N TRP A 38 12.15 2.21 4.14
CA TRP A 38 12.45 0.81 3.81
C TRP A 38 13.29 0.12 4.89
N GLY A 39 14.31 0.79 5.42
CA GLY A 39 15.12 0.30 6.54
C GLY A 39 14.28 0.04 7.79
N MET A 40 13.40 0.98 8.15
CA MET A 40 12.48 0.81 9.29
C MET A 40 11.55 -0.40 9.11
N PHE A 41 11.06 -0.65 7.88
CA PHE A 41 10.25 -1.82 7.57
C PHE A 41 11.03 -3.13 7.79
N GLU A 42 12.25 -3.22 7.25
CA GLU A 42 13.13 -4.38 7.41
C GLU A 42 13.52 -4.61 8.87
N ASP A 43 13.87 -3.55 9.60
CA ASP A 43 14.30 -3.64 10.99
C ASP A 43 13.16 -4.04 11.91
N LEU A 44 11.95 -3.52 11.69
CA LEU A 44 10.76 -3.96 12.43
C LEU A 44 10.46 -5.44 12.17
N ALA A 45 10.49 -5.88 10.90
CA ALA A 45 10.30 -7.29 10.54
C ALA A 45 11.33 -8.18 11.25
N ARG A 46 12.61 -7.82 11.17
CA ARG A 46 13.72 -8.58 11.75
C ARG A 46 13.65 -8.64 13.28
N THR A 47 13.31 -7.53 13.93
CA THR A 47 13.21 -7.44 15.39
C THR A 47 12.07 -8.31 15.91
N VAL A 48 10.90 -8.27 15.27
CA VAL A 48 9.76 -9.10 15.64
C VAL A 48 10.05 -10.58 15.36
N ALA A 49 10.70 -10.91 14.25
CA ALA A 49 11.12 -12.28 13.95
C ALA A 49 12.06 -12.85 15.02
N ALA A 50 13.04 -12.06 15.46
CA ALA A 50 13.98 -12.45 16.52
C ALA A 50 13.27 -12.68 17.86
N TYR A 51 12.34 -11.80 18.23
CA TYR A 51 11.52 -11.95 19.42
C TYR A 51 10.67 -13.23 19.38
N ARG A 52 9.88 -13.43 18.31
CA ARG A 52 9.02 -14.61 18.17
C ARG A 52 9.83 -15.90 18.20
N SER A 53 10.96 -15.94 17.50
CA SER A 53 11.88 -17.09 17.50
C SER A 53 12.46 -17.39 18.90
N ALA A 54 12.76 -16.35 19.69
CA ALA A 54 13.26 -16.53 21.05
C ALA A 54 12.17 -17.08 22.00
N VAL A 55 10.92 -16.63 21.83
CA VAL A 55 9.76 -17.17 22.57
C VAL A 55 9.51 -18.63 22.18
N ASP A 56 9.48 -18.95 20.89
CA ASP A 56 9.29 -20.32 20.39
C ASP A 56 10.38 -21.28 20.90
N PHE A 57 11.62 -20.79 21.00
CA PHE A 57 12.72 -21.54 21.60
C PHE A 57 12.51 -21.77 23.10
N ALA A 58 12.05 -20.76 23.84
CA ALA A 58 11.75 -20.90 25.27
C ALA A 58 10.62 -21.92 25.48
N ASP A 59 9.56 -21.86 24.68
CA ASP A 59 8.40 -22.77 24.71
C ASP A 59 8.83 -24.22 24.41
N SER A 60 9.61 -24.42 23.34
CA SER A 60 10.16 -25.73 22.99
C SER A 60 11.08 -26.30 24.08
N ARG A 61 11.79 -25.42 24.80
CA ARG A 61 12.71 -25.82 25.87
C ARG A 61 11.94 -26.24 27.13
N ILE A 62 10.93 -25.49 27.55
CA ILE A 62 10.14 -25.86 28.73
C ILE A 62 9.39 -27.17 28.49
N GLU A 63 8.86 -27.41 27.29
CA GLU A 63 8.23 -28.69 26.93
C GLU A 63 9.20 -29.86 27.14
N LYS A 64 10.42 -29.75 26.59
CA LYS A 64 11.47 -30.77 26.76
C LYS A 64 11.89 -30.97 28.22
N GLU A 65 12.05 -29.89 28.99
CA GLU A 65 12.42 -29.97 30.41
C GLU A 65 11.30 -30.62 31.25
N LEU A 66 10.03 -30.36 30.92
CA LEU A 66 8.88 -30.99 31.58
C LEU A 66 8.73 -32.47 31.21
N ASP A 67 8.92 -32.83 29.94
CA ASP A 67 8.90 -34.23 29.50
C ASP A 67 9.98 -35.06 30.18
N GLN A 68 11.20 -34.52 30.27
CA GLN A 68 12.30 -35.16 31.00
C GLN A 68 11.97 -35.35 32.47
N ALA A 69 11.34 -34.36 33.12
CA ALA A 69 10.91 -34.47 34.51
C ALA A 69 9.78 -35.51 34.73
N LEU A 70 9.04 -35.88 33.68
CA LEU A 70 7.97 -36.89 33.71
C LEU A 70 8.43 -38.29 33.26
N ALA A 71 9.62 -38.40 32.67
CA ALA A 71 10.15 -39.64 32.11
C ALA A 71 10.38 -40.75 33.14
N ASP A 72 10.72 -40.42 34.39
CA ASP A 72 10.87 -41.39 35.48
C ASP A 72 9.53 -41.57 36.24
N PRO A 73 8.88 -42.75 36.16
CA PRO A 73 7.62 -43.04 36.85
C PRO A 73 7.71 -42.93 38.38
N ALA A 74 8.86 -43.24 38.98
CA ALA A 74 9.05 -43.21 40.44
C ALA A 74 9.25 -41.80 40.98
N ALA A 75 9.70 -40.87 40.14
CA ALA A 75 9.98 -39.49 40.50
C ALA A 75 8.84 -38.50 40.17
N ARG A 76 7.74 -38.95 39.54
CA ARG A 76 6.66 -38.04 39.08
C ARG A 76 5.97 -37.24 40.18
N SER A 77 5.88 -37.80 41.38
CA SER A 77 5.15 -37.21 42.51
C SER A 77 6.11 -37.04 43.69
N GLY A 78 6.67 -35.85 43.83
CA GLY A 78 7.51 -35.51 44.98
C GLY A 78 8.15 -34.12 44.89
N PRO A 79 8.70 -33.60 46.01
CA PRO A 79 9.27 -32.26 46.10
C PRO A 79 10.38 -31.96 45.09
N ALA A 80 11.15 -32.98 44.69
CA ALA A 80 12.21 -32.86 43.70
C ALA A 80 11.65 -32.59 42.29
N ALA A 81 10.57 -33.27 41.90
CA ALA A 81 9.89 -33.02 40.63
C ALA A 81 9.20 -31.64 40.62
N ASP A 82 8.59 -31.25 41.73
CA ASP A 82 8.00 -29.90 41.86
C ASP A 82 9.07 -28.80 41.75
N THR A 83 10.25 -29.02 42.33
CA THR A 83 11.40 -28.11 42.22
C THR A 83 11.90 -28.04 40.78
N ALA A 84 12.03 -29.18 40.09
CA ALA A 84 12.48 -29.22 38.70
C ALA A 84 11.51 -28.49 37.76
N ARG A 85 10.20 -28.71 37.91
CA ARG A 85 9.16 -28.00 37.13
C ARG A 85 9.18 -26.50 37.41
N SER A 86 9.31 -26.11 38.68
CA SER A 86 9.38 -24.70 39.08
C SER A 86 10.61 -24.01 38.49
N ALA A 87 11.77 -24.69 38.51
CA ALA A 87 13.00 -24.18 37.92
C ALA A 87 12.91 -24.07 36.38
N ALA A 88 12.27 -25.04 35.71
CA ALA A 88 12.03 -24.98 34.27
C ALA A 88 11.13 -23.80 33.88
N ARG A 89 10.04 -23.59 34.63
CA ARG A 89 9.16 -22.42 34.46
C ARG A 89 9.88 -21.10 34.71
N ALA A 90 10.73 -21.03 35.73
CA ALA A 90 11.53 -19.83 36.02
C ALA A 90 12.50 -19.50 34.88
N ARG A 91 13.19 -20.51 34.33
CA ARG A 91 14.08 -20.33 33.17
C ARG A 91 13.32 -19.89 31.91
N HIS A 92 12.16 -20.49 31.64
CA HIS A 92 11.29 -20.09 30.55
C HIS A 92 10.91 -18.61 30.68
N HIS A 93 10.42 -18.21 31.84
CA HIS A 93 10.05 -16.83 32.11
C HIS A 93 11.24 -15.87 31.93
N GLU A 94 12.43 -16.22 32.46
CA GLU A 94 13.64 -15.40 32.28
C GLU A 94 14.01 -15.21 30.80
N LEU A 95 13.90 -16.26 29.98
CA LEU A 95 14.17 -16.17 28.54
C LEU A 95 13.17 -15.26 27.82
N VAL A 96 11.88 -15.42 28.11
CA VAL A 96 10.82 -14.59 27.51
C VAL A 96 10.96 -13.13 27.92
N GLU A 97 11.21 -12.85 29.21
CA GLU A 97 11.44 -11.48 29.70
C GLU A 97 12.68 -10.84 29.06
N ARG A 98 13.76 -11.60 28.88
CA ARG A 98 14.95 -11.09 28.19
C ARG A 98 14.66 -10.78 26.72
N ALA A 99 13.94 -11.66 26.02
CA ALA A 99 13.54 -11.43 24.64
C ALA A 99 12.64 -10.20 24.52
N ARG A 100 11.70 -10.03 25.46
CA ARG A 100 10.80 -8.87 25.52
C ARG A 100 11.56 -7.57 25.76
N ALA A 101 12.52 -7.56 26.68
CA ALA A 101 13.35 -6.37 26.95
C ALA A 101 14.16 -5.91 25.72
N VAL A 102 14.64 -6.86 24.90
CA VAL A 102 15.31 -6.56 23.63
C VAL A 102 14.32 -5.96 22.62
N LEU A 103 13.16 -6.60 22.44
CA LEU A 103 12.09 -6.10 21.56
C LEU A 103 11.68 -4.67 21.96
N ASP A 104 11.40 -4.43 23.24
CA ASP A 104 10.93 -3.13 23.72
C ASP A 104 11.95 -2.01 23.46
N ARG A 105 13.24 -2.30 23.61
CA ARG A 105 14.32 -1.35 23.29
C ARG A 105 14.34 -1.02 21.80
N ASP A 106 14.29 -2.04 20.95
CA ASP A 106 14.40 -1.87 19.50
C ASP A 106 13.14 -1.17 18.93
N LEU A 107 11.95 -1.48 19.46
CA LEU A 107 10.71 -0.77 19.15
C LEU A 107 10.74 0.70 19.60
N ALA A 108 11.36 1.00 20.74
CA ALA A 108 11.52 2.38 21.20
C ALA A 108 12.42 3.19 20.25
N GLN A 109 13.48 2.58 19.73
CA GLN A 109 14.34 3.19 18.71
C GLN A 109 13.56 3.46 17.41
N LEU A 110 12.86 2.46 16.87
CA LEU A 110 12.05 2.62 15.65
C LEU A 110 10.93 3.65 15.83
N SER A 111 10.34 3.74 17.02
CA SER A 111 9.34 4.75 17.34
C SER A 111 9.94 6.17 17.33
N ALA A 112 11.14 6.34 17.90
CA ALA A 112 11.84 7.62 17.85
C ALA A 112 12.22 8.03 16.42
N GLU A 113 12.58 7.06 15.58
CA GLU A 113 12.87 7.29 14.17
C GLU A 113 11.62 7.72 13.40
N SER A 114 10.50 6.99 13.56
CA SER A 114 9.21 7.33 12.96
C SER A 114 8.75 8.77 13.30
N GLN A 115 8.96 9.21 14.55
CA GLN A 115 8.61 10.56 15.00
C GLN A 115 9.36 11.68 14.27
N VAL A 116 10.55 11.41 13.74
CA VAL A 116 11.33 12.39 12.98
C VAL A 116 11.09 12.25 11.48
N VAL A 117 10.93 11.01 10.99
CA VAL A 117 10.73 10.72 9.56
C VAL A 117 9.35 11.15 9.08
N GLU A 118 8.26 10.77 9.76
CA GLU A 118 6.88 11.00 9.29
C GLU A 118 6.60 12.50 9.01
N PRO A 119 6.96 13.46 9.87
CA PRO A 119 6.76 14.89 9.59
C PRO A 119 7.61 15.43 8.43
N ALA A 120 8.72 14.77 8.10
CA ALA A 120 9.64 15.17 7.03
C ALA A 120 9.26 14.59 5.66
N LEU A 121 8.27 13.69 5.60
CA LEU A 121 7.86 13.05 4.35
C LEU A 121 7.28 14.07 3.35
N PRO A 122 7.70 14.05 2.08
CA PRO A 122 7.12 14.87 1.03
C PRO A 122 5.70 14.37 0.67
N PRO A 123 4.89 15.14 -0.08
CA PRO A 123 3.49 14.80 -0.37
C PRO A 123 3.28 13.37 -0.91
N GLU A 124 4.17 12.90 -1.78
CA GLU A 124 4.10 11.55 -2.35
C GLU A 124 4.19 10.43 -1.30
N PHE A 125 4.90 10.67 -0.19
CA PHE A 125 5.09 9.70 0.91
C PHE A 125 4.27 10.04 2.16
N ALA A 126 3.69 11.23 2.25
CA ALA A 126 3.01 11.71 3.44
C ALA A 126 1.54 11.26 3.50
N ARG A 127 1.01 11.03 4.70
CA ARG A 127 -0.44 10.85 4.93
C ARG A 127 -1.23 12.10 4.52
N TRP A 128 -2.53 11.95 4.26
CA TRP A 128 -3.39 13.08 3.89
C TRP A 128 -3.61 14.11 5.01
N ASP A 129 -3.40 13.73 6.27
CA ASP A 129 -3.43 14.62 7.44
C ASP A 129 -2.10 15.35 7.67
N ASN A 130 -1.04 15.04 6.91
CA ASN A 130 0.25 15.70 7.04
C ASN A 130 0.17 17.17 6.55
N PRO A 131 0.67 18.14 7.34
CA PRO A 131 0.66 19.57 6.96
C PRO A 131 1.38 19.90 5.65
N VAL A 132 2.27 19.03 5.15
CA VAL A 132 2.99 19.22 3.87
C VAL A 132 2.04 19.48 2.70
N TRP A 133 0.82 18.93 2.74
CA TRP A 133 -0.20 19.13 1.71
C TRP A 133 -0.70 20.58 1.63
N HIS A 134 -0.59 21.38 2.69
CA HIS A 134 -0.94 22.81 2.63
C HIS A 134 0.07 23.63 1.82
N GLY A 135 1.31 23.13 1.70
CA GLY A 135 2.35 23.69 0.83
C GLY A 135 2.46 22.98 -0.52
N TYR A 136 1.47 22.15 -0.89
CA TYR A 136 1.50 21.34 -2.09
C TYR A 136 1.79 22.17 -3.35
N ARG A 137 2.62 21.60 -4.22
CA ARG A 137 2.90 22.10 -5.57
C ARG A 137 2.88 20.92 -6.52
N VAL A 138 2.36 21.15 -7.71
CA VAL A 138 2.35 20.12 -8.75
C VAL A 138 3.80 19.78 -9.12
N PRO A 139 4.19 18.49 -9.11
CA PRO A 139 5.54 18.09 -9.38
C PRO A 139 5.91 18.28 -10.85
N MET A 140 7.21 18.47 -11.11
CA MET A 140 7.77 18.59 -12.46
C MET A 140 8.26 17.25 -13.02
N GLU A 141 8.51 16.28 -12.16
CA GLU A 141 9.00 14.94 -12.49
C GLU A 141 8.19 13.91 -11.70
N THR A 142 7.96 12.74 -12.29
CA THR A 142 7.28 11.64 -11.60
C THR A 142 8.13 11.16 -10.43
N PRO A 143 7.58 11.12 -9.19
CA PRO A 143 8.34 10.68 -8.03
C PRO A 143 8.60 9.18 -8.12
N MET A 144 9.59 8.72 -7.36
CA MET A 144 10.03 7.34 -7.41
C MET A 144 9.05 6.33 -6.78
N ALA A 145 8.14 6.81 -5.93
CA ALA A 145 7.18 6.00 -5.21
C ALA A 145 5.99 6.85 -4.72
N VAL A 146 4.95 6.18 -4.24
CA VAL A 146 3.75 6.77 -3.64
C VAL A 146 3.30 5.96 -2.44
N ARG A 147 2.82 6.63 -1.37
CA ARG A 147 2.21 5.94 -0.22
C ARG A 147 0.83 5.42 -0.57
N LEU A 148 0.62 4.13 -0.36
CA LEU A 148 -0.67 3.45 -0.55
C LEU A 148 -1.29 2.95 0.77
N GLY A 149 -0.76 3.34 1.92
CA GLY A 149 -1.29 3.01 3.23
C GLY A 149 -0.19 2.95 4.27
N ASP A 150 -0.50 2.33 5.41
CA ASP A 150 0.41 2.10 6.53
C ASP A 150 0.43 0.64 6.92
N LEU A 151 1.56 0.17 7.41
CA LEU A 151 1.78 -1.19 7.89
C LEU A 151 2.14 -1.15 9.37
N SER A 152 1.60 -2.06 10.15
CA SER A 152 1.97 -2.24 11.56
C SER A 152 1.98 -3.73 11.92
N LEU A 153 2.68 -4.07 13.00
CA LEU A 153 2.66 -5.41 13.58
C LEU A 153 1.95 -5.41 14.95
N PRO A 154 1.32 -6.52 15.36
CA PRO A 154 0.57 -6.61 16.62
C PRO A 154 1.39 -6.25 17.87
N GLU A 155 2.69 -6.50 17.83
CA GLU A 155 3.63 -6.17 18.91
C GLU A 155 3.68 -4.66 19.20
N ARG A 156 3.38 -3.81 18.21
CA ARG A 156 3.41 -2.35 18.33
C ARG A 156 2.48 -1.68 17.30
N ALA A 157 1.18 -1.77 17.51
CA ALA A 157 0.17 -1.26 16.56
C ALA A 157 0.21 0.28 16.37
N ASP A 158 0.78 1.04 17.31
CA ASP A 158 0.99 2.49 17.20
C ASP A 158 2.20 2.86 16.34
N LEU A 159 3.13 1.93 16.09
CA LEU A 159 4.26 2.13 15.18
C LEU A 159 3.83 1.80 13.74
N ARG A 160 3.55 2.85 12.97
CA ARG A 160 3.08 2.76 11.59
C ARG A 160 4.24 2.99 10.61
N ILE A 161 4.46 2.02 9.73
CA ILE A 161 5.44 2.09 8.66
C ILE A 161 4.72 2.46 7.35
N PRO A 162 5.09 3.55 6.67
CA PRO A 162 4.49 3.91 5.39
C PRO A 162 4.63 2.79 4.33
N MET A 163 3.53 2.36 3.73
CA MET A 163 3.55 1.44 2.59
C MET A 163 3.82 2.21 1.30
N LEU A 164 5.09 2.30 0.90
CA LEU A 164 5.51 2.99 -0.32
C LEU A 164 5.61 2.03 -1.51
N MET A 165 4.90 2.34 -2.60
CA MET A 165 4.92 1.58 -3.85
C MET A 165 5.64 2.35 -4.94
N ARG A 166 6.49 1.67 -5.72
CA ARG A 166 7.21 2.26 -6.85
C ARG A 166 6.26 2.81 -7.91
N LEU A 167 6.68 3.91 -8.56
CA LEU A 167 6.04 4.44 -9.76
C LEU A 167 6.95 4.27 -10.99
N PRO A 168 6.37 4.01 -12.18
CA PRO A 168 4.96 3.67 -12.41
C PRO A 168 4.56 2.36 -11.70
N LEU A 169 3.27 2.17 -11.44
CA LEU A 169 2.79 1.02 -10.66
C LEU A 169 3.09 -0.29 -11.40
N GLU A 170 3.94 -1.13 -10.84
CA GLU A 170 4.31 -2.43 -11.45
C GLU A 170 3.12 -3.41 -11.50
N ARG A 171 2.18 -3.29 -10.56
CA ARG A 171 0.96 -4.09 -10.47
C ARG A 171 -0.24 -3.17 -10.38
N GLY A 172 -1.32 -3.56 -11.03
CA GLY A 172 -2.62 -2.94 -10.78
C GLY A 172 -3.07 -3.17 -9.33
N LEU A 173 -4.09 -2.44 -8.91
CA LEU A 173 -4.64 -2.51 -7.56
C LEU A 173 -5.98 -3.23 -7.57
N TRP A 174 -6.24 -4.01 -6.52
CA TRP A 174 -7.56 -4.52 -6.21
C TRP A 174 -7.95 -4.02 -4.82
N ILE A 175 -8.90 -3.09 -4.78
CA ILE A 175 -9.57 -2.66 -3.56
C ILE A 175 -10.70 -3.65 -3.30
N ASP A 176 -10.57 -4.40 -2.22
CA ASP A 176 -11.51 -5.44 -1.85
C ASP A 176 -12.79 -4.84 -1.29
N ALA A 177 -13.87 -4.93 -2.06
CA ALA A 177 -15.18 -4.44 -1.64
C ALA A 177 -16.04 -5.52 -0.94
N GLY A 178 -15.48 -6.73 -0.76
CA GLY A 178 -16.15 -7.88 -0.15
C GLY A 178 -15.90 -8.04 1.35
N ARG A 179 -16.27 -9.20 1.89
CA ARG A 179 -16.09 -9.57 3.31
C ARG A 179 -15.07 -10.69 3.50
N THR A 180 -13.96 -10.60 2.78
CA THR A 180 -12.90 -11.61 2.73
C THR A 180 -12.06 -11.68 4.01
N SER A 181 -12.12 -10.67 4.89
CA SER A 181 -11.40 -10.66 6.17
C SER A 181 -12.31 -10.54 7.39
N GLN A 182 -11.80 -10.98 8.55
CA GLN A 182 -12.53 -10.88 9.82
C GLN A 182 -12.86 -9.42 10.16
N ALA A 183 -11.94 -8.49 9.89
CA ALA A 183 -12.18 -7.07 10.11
C ALA A 183 -13.30 -6.53 9.21
N ALA A 184 -13.30 -6.86 7.91
CA ALA A 184 -14.38 -6.48 7.00
C ALA A 184 -15.73 -7.12 7.36
N ALA A 185 -15.72 -8.32 7.96
CA ALA A 185 -16.93 -9.00 8.44
C ALA A 185 -17.61 -8.29 9.64
N LEU A 186 -16.91 -7.40 10.33
CA LEU A 186 -17.47 -6.58 11.42
C LEU A 186 -18.14 -5.30 10.90
N VAL A 187 -17.87 -4.90 9.65
CA VAL A 187 -18.41 -3.71 9.00
C VAL A 187 -19.62 -4.08 8.15
N ALA A 188 -20.65 -3.23 8.12
CA ALA A 188 -21.84 -3.48 7.28
C ALA A 188 -21.44 -3.54 5.79
N PRO A 189 -22.03 -4.44 4.97
CA PRO A 189 -21.61 -4.61 3.57
C PRO A 189 -21.65 -3.31 2.74
N ASP A 190 -22.70 -2.51 2.89
CA ASP A 190 -22.84 -1.23 2.18
C ASP A 190 -21.78 -0.21 2.63
N GLU A 191 -21.36 -0.28 3.90
CA GLU A 191 -20.32 0.57 4.45
C GLU A 191 -18.94 0.18 3.91
N THR A 192 -18.64 -1.12 3.82
CA THR A 192 -17.40 -1.61 3.18
C THR A 192 -17.31 -1.15 1.73
N ARG A 193 -18.40 -1.28 0.95
CA ARG A 193 -18.45 -0.79 -0.43
C ARG A 193 -18.28 0.72 -0.53
N ARG A 194 -18.88 1.48 0.39
CA ARG A 194 -18.68 2.94 0.47
C ARG A 194 -17.21 3.28 0.71
N LEU A 195 -16.58 2.66 1.71
CA LEU A 195 -15.17 2.86 2.04
C LEU A 195 -14.23 2.42 0.90
N ALA A 196 -14.58 1.37 0.15
CA ALA A 196 -13.84 0.91 -1.01
C ALA A 196 -13.80 1.96 -2.13
N GLY A 197 -14.93 2.58 -2.45
CA GLY A 197 -14.96 3.66 -3.42
C GLY A 197 -14.31 4.96 -2.92
N GLU A 198 -14.38 5.26 -1.62
CA GLU A 198 -13.63 6.37 -1.00
C GLU A 198 -12.11 6.15 -1.07
N LEU A 199 -11.65 4.92 -0.79
CA LEU A 199 -10.25 4.55 -0.95
C LEU A 199 -9.80 4.67 -2.40
N ALA A 200 -10.61 4.21 -3.36
CA ALA A 200 -10.32 4.36 -4.79
C ALA A 200 -10.18 5.84 -5.17
N THR A 201 -11.08 6.68 -4.68
CA THR A 201 -11.05 8.13 -4.91
C THR A 201 -9.79 8.77 -4.30
N ALA A 202 -9.44 8.39 -3.07
CA ALA A 202 -8.25 8.88 -2.38
C ALA A 202 -6.95 8.44 -3.08
N VAL A 203 -6.86 7.20 -3.56
CA VAL A 203 -5.70 6.68 -4.29
C VAL A 203 -5.58 7.31 -5.67
N ALA A 204 -6.65 7.34 -6.47
CA ALA A 204 -6.63 8.00 -7.78
C ALA A 204 -6.30 9.49 -7.67
N GLY A 205 -6.86 10.17 -6.65
CA GLY A 205 -6.58 11.57 -6.39
C GLY A 205 -5.13 11.83 -5.96
N ARG A 206 -4.55 10.93 -5.15
CA ARG A 206 -3.13 10.96 -4.81
C ARG A 206 -2.27 10.78 -6.05
N LEU A 207 -2.58 9.80 -6.91
CA LEU A 207 -1.85 9.58 -8.17
C LEU A 207 -1.90 10.83 -9.06
N LEU A 208 -3.07 11.42 -9.27
CA LEU A 208 -3.20 12.70 -9.99
C LEU A 208 -2.39 13.84 -9.36
N ALA A 209 -2.24 13.86 -8.05
CA ALA A 209 -1.48 14.89 -7.34
C ALA A 209 0.05 14.69 -7.45
N VAL A 210 0.54 13.46 -7.59
CA VAL A 210 1.98 13.17 -7.57
C VAL A 210 2.57 13.02 -8.97
N TYR A 211 1.75 12.86 -10.01
CA TYR A 211 2.23 12.91 -11.40
C TYR A 211 2.39 14.36 -11.89
N PRO A 212 3.36 14.63 -12.79
CA PRO A 212 3.42 15.90 -13.50
C PRO A 212 2.14 16.16 -14.30
N VAL A 213 1.90 17.44 -14.59
CA VAL A 213 0.73 17.86 -15.36
C VAL A 213 0.71 17.18 -16.72
N GLY A 214 -0.33 16.39 -16.97
CA GLY A 214 -0.54 15.72 -18.26
C GLY A 214 0.12 14.35 -18.38
N ASP A 215 0.88 13.91 -17.37
CA ASP A 215 1.57 12.61 -17.41
C ASP A 215 0.68 11.45 -16.91
N LEU A 216 -0.50 11.74 -16.36
CA LEU A 216 -1.49 10.75 -15.95
C LEU A 216 -2.92 11.16 -16.38
N THR A 217 -3.60 10.26 -17.09
CA THR A 217 -5.02 10.36 -17.42
C THR A 217 -5.80 9.29 -16.65
N VAL A 218 -6.85 9.68 -15.93
CA VAL A 218 -7.71 8.76 -15.17
C VAL A 218 -9.03 8.55 -15.90
N HIS A 219 -9.44 7.29 -16.05
CA HIS A 219 -10.74 6.87 -16.56
C HIS A 219 -11.49 6.10 -15.48
N ILE A 220 -12.82 6.23 -15.47
CA ILE A 220 -13.67 5.55 -14.50
C ILE A 220 -14.74 4.75 -15.25
N ILE A 221 -14.88 3.48 -14.90
CA ILE A 221 -16.06 2.66 -15.16
C ILE A 221 -16.85 2.58 -13.85
N ASP A 222 -18.09 3.05 -13.88
CA ASP A 222 -19.08 2.88 -12.82
C ASP A 222 -20.38 2.45 -13.51
N ALA A 223 -20.47 1.16 -13.83
CA ALA A 223 -21.46 0.64 -14.77
C ALA A 223 -22.90 0.91 -14.33
N ALA A 224 -23.24 0.68 -13.06
CA ALA A 224 -24.55 1.02 -12.49
C ALA A 224 -24.66 2.50 -12.05
N GLY A 225 -23.55 3.24 -11.93
CA GLY A 225 -23.55 4.59 -11.38
C GLY A 225 -23.72 4.63 -9.85
N ALA A 226 -23.53 3.49 -9.18
CA ALA A 226 -23.87 3.30 -7.77
C ALA A 226 -22.98 4.12 -6.83
N HIS A 227 -21.76 4.48 -7.27
CA HIS A 227 -20.79 5.21 -6.45
C HIS A 227 -20.51 6.63 -6.98
N ALA A 228 -21.39 7.19 -7.82
CA ALA A 228 -21.21 8.50 -8.43
C ALA A 228 -20.89 9.62 -7.41
N ALA A 229 -21.49 9.58 -6.21
CA ALA A 229 -21.25 10.58 -5.17
C ALA A 229 -19.85 10.50 -4.56
N GLY A 230 -19.29 9.30 -4.37
CA GLY A 230 -17.95 9.16 -3.80
C GLY A 230 -16.86 9.56 -4.81
N TYR A 231 -17.12 9.40 -6.11
CA TYR A 231 -16.24 9.90 -7.17
C TYR A 231 -16.35 11.40 -7.45
N ALA A 232 -17.26 12.13 -6.80
CA ALA A 232 -17.46 13.56 -7.02
C ALA A 232 -16.17 14.40 -6.97
N PRO A 233 -15.23 14.19 -6.02
CA PRO A 233 -13.97 14.94 -6.01
C PRO A 233 -13.17 14.80 -7.32
N LEU A 234 -13.20 13.63 -7.96
CA LEU A 234 -12.52 13.39 -9.23
C LEU A 234 -13.32 13.95 -10.40
N THR A 235 -14.62 13.70 -10.48
CA THR A 235 -15.46 14.17 -11.60
C THR A 235 -15.53 15.70 -11.64
N ASP A 236 -15.67 16.34 -10.48
CA ASP A 236 -15.84 17.79 -10.36
C ASP A 236 -14.54 18.55 -10.62
N SER A 237 -13.38 17.87 -10.48
CA SER A 237 -12.07 18.45 -10.79
C SER A 237 -11.84 18.73 -12.28
N GLY A 238 -12.56 18.01 -13.15
CA GLY A 238 -12.35 18.05 -14.60
C GLY A 238 -11.04 17.40 -15.07
N LEU A 239 -10.40 16.58 -14.23
CA LEU A 239 -9.11 15.93 -14.56
C LEU A 239 -9.26 14.59 -15.28
N LEU A 240 -10.45 14.00 -15.31
CA LEU A 240 -10.70 12.71 -15.95
C LEU A 240 -10.52 12.79 -17.47
N GLY A 241 -10.14 11.68 -18.10
CA GLY A 241 -10.02 11.53 -19.56
C GLY A 241 -11.36 11.52 -20.31
N GLY A 242 -12.47 11.63 -19.58
CA GLY A 242 -13.84 11.65 -20.06
C GLY A 242 -14.83 11.51 -18.90
N PRO A 243 -16.15 11.58 -19.16
CA PRO A 243 -17.14 11.24 -18.16
C PRO A 243 -17.01 9.75 -17.77
N PRO A 244 -17.38 9.35 -16.53
CA PRO A 244 -17.42 7.95 -16.14
C PRO A 244 -18.26 7.12 -17.12
N ALA A 245 -17.70 6.02 -17.59
CA ALA A 245 -18.39 5.07 -18.44
C ALA A 245 -19.50 4.35 -17.67
N ARG A 246 -20.70 4.35 -18.24
CA ARG A 246 -21.92 3.75 -17.65
C ARG A 246 -22.57 2.78 -18.62
N GLY A 247 -23.20 1.75 -18.06
CA GLY A 247 -23.85 0.67 -18.82
C GLY A 247 -22.89 -0.10 -19.73
N ALA A 248 -23.40 -1.16 -20.36
CA ALA A 248 -22.57 -2.06 -21.16
C ALA A 248 -21.90 -1.37 -22.37
N SER A 249 -22.58 -0.42 -23.04
CA SER A 249 -22.01 0.30 -24.19
C SER A 249 -20.81 1.16 -23.78
N GLY A 250 -20.94 1.95 -22.71
CA GLY A 250 -19.86 2.80 -22.23
C GLY A 250 -18.66 1.99 -21.75
N VAL A 251 -18.92 0.88 -21.07
CA VAL A 251 -17.88 -0.09 -20.66
C VAL A 251 -17.13 -0.61 -21.89
N ALA A 252 -17.86 -1.14 -22.88
CA ALA A 252 -17.27 -1.71 -24.08
C ALA A 252 -16.47 -0.69 -24.91
N GLU A 253 -17.00 0.53 -25.06
CA GLU A 253 -16.33 1.62 -25.79
C GLU A 253 -15.01 2.01 -25.12
N LEU A 254 -15.00 2.21 -23.80
CA LEU A 254 -13.80 2.60 -23.07
C LEU A 254 -12.74 1.48 -23.08
N LEU A 255 -13.14 0.23 -22.83
CA LEU A 255 -12.22 -0.91 -22.90
C LEU A 255 -11.64 -1.07 -24.30
N ALA A 256 -12.46 -0.95 -25.35
CA ALA A 256 -11.97 -1.02 -26.73
C ALA A 256 -10.96 0.10 -27.05
N LYS A 257 -11.22 1.33 -26.59
CA LYS A 257 -10.29 2.47 -26.75
C LYS A 257 -8.95 2.19 -26.07
N LEU A 258 -8.96 1.69 -24.84
CA LEU A 258 -7.73 1.40 -24.10
C LEU A 258 -6.98 0.20 -24.68
N THR A 259 -7.68 -0.85 -25.11
CA THR A 259 -7.06 -2.00 -25.81
C THR A 259 -6.37 -1.55 -27.10
N GLN A 260 -7.05 -0.74 -27.92
CA GLN A 260 -6.46 -0.19 -29.14
C GLN A 260 -5.21 0.64 -28.85
N ARG A 261 -5.23 1.46 -27.79
CA ARG A 261 -4.05 2.22 -27.35
C ARG A 261 -2.89 1.28 -27.01
N VAL A 262 -3.13 0.25 -26.20
CA VAL A 262 -2.11 -0.74 -25.81
C VAL A 262 -1.48 -1.36 -27.06
N ASP A 263 -2.28 -1.84 -28.00
CA ASP A 263 -1.80 -2.48 -29.23
C ASP A 263 -0.88 -1.55 -30.05
N LEU A 264 -1.31 -0.30 -30.24
CA LEU A 264 -0.57 0.69 -31.01
C LEU A 264 0.74 1.09 -30.33
N VAL A 265 0.70 1.37 -29.02
CA VAL A 265 1.89 1.78 -28.26
C VAL A 265 2.87 0.61 -28.15
N GLN A 266 2.41 -0.61 -27.90
CA GLN A 266 3.28 -1.80 -27.90
C GLN A 266 3.95 -2.02 -29.27
N MET A 267 3.20 -1.85 -30.36
CA MET A 267 3.76 -1.94 -31.71
C MET A 267 4.83 -0.85 -31.95
N ALA A 268 4.57 0.38 -31.50
CA ALA A 268 5.52 1.48 -31.62
C ALA A 268 6.78 1.25 -30.77
N VAL A 269 6.66 0.80 -29.53
CA VAL A 269 7.79 0.46 -28.64
C VAL A 269 8.65 -0.64 -29.25
N ARG A 270 8.03 -1.75 -29.69
CA ARG A 270 8.75 -2.89 -30.31
C ARG A 270 9.55 -2.48 -31.56
N ASN A 271 9.02 -1.52 -32.32
CA ASN A 271 9.67 -1.02 -33.54
C ASN A 271 10.53 0.24 -33.31
N ARG A 272 10.66 0.73 -32.06
CA ARG A 272 11.34 1.98 -31.70
C ARG A 272 10.82 3.21 -32.48
N ALA A 273 9.51 3.26 -32.70
CA ALA A 273 8.83 4.25 -33.53
C ALA A 273 7.73 5.00 -32.75
N LEU A 274 8.01 5.39 -31.50
CA LEU A 274 7.07 6.13 -30.64
C LEU A 274 6.69 7.50 -31.23
N ASP A 275 7.60 8.13 -31.96
CA ASP A 275 7.40 9.37 -32.70
C ASP A 275 6.46 9.23 -33.90
N SER A 276 6.18 7.99 -34.31
CA SER A 276 5.27 7.65 -35.42
C SER A 276 3.86 7.28 -34.95
N LEU A 277 3.58 7.39 -33.64
CA LEU A 277 2.24 7.21 -33.12
C LEU A 277 1.30 8.28 -33.71
N PRO A 278 0.03 7.92 -34.02
CA PRO A 278 -0.96 8.91 -34.40
C PRO A 278 -1.05 10.02 -33.34
N PRO A 279 -1.14 11.30 -33.73
CA PRO A 279 -1.09 12.43 -32.79
C PRO A 279 -2.25 12.43 -31.79
N GLU A 280 -3.33 11.70 -32.06
CA GLU A 280 -4.47 11.53 -31.16
C GLU A 280 -4.22 10.51 -30.04
N ILE A 281 -3.15 9.72 -30.13
CA ILE A 281 -2.80 8.74 -29.10
C ILE A 281 -2.12 9.43 -27.92
N ASP A 282 -2.84 9.47 -26.80
CA ASP A 282 -2.31 9.95 -25.53
C ASP A 282 -1.18 9.03 -25.04
N THR A 283 0.02 9.60 -24.87
CA THR A 283 1.21 8.91 -24.40
C THR A 283 1.37 8.98 -22.88
N ALA A 284 0.51 9.72 -22.19
CA ALA A 284 0.45 9.73 -20.74
C ALA A 284 0.16 8.33 -20.18
N GLU A 285 0.53 8.11 -18.92
CA GLU A 285 0.07 6.99 -18.13
C GLU A 285 -1.47 7.02 -18.05
N GLN A 286 -2.10 5.85 -18.08
CA GLN A 286 -3.54 5.71 -18.03
C GLN A 286 -3.91 4.88 -16.80
N LEU A 287 -4.72 5.45 -15.89
CA LEU A 287 -5.31 4.70 -14.79
C LEU A 287 -6.78 4.41 -15.11
N LEU A 288 -7.13 3.14 -15.29
CA LEU A 288 -8.51 2.69 -15.39
C LEU A 288 -9.02 2.26 -14.02
N VAL A 289 -9.95 3.02 -13.45
CA VAL A 289 -10.69 2.64 -12.25
C VAL A 289 -11.94 1.87 -12.67
N VAL A 290 -12.09 0.64 -12.22
CA VAL A 290 -13.26 -0.20 -12.49
C VAL A 290 -14.01 -0.42 -11.20
N HIS A 291 -15.18 0.19 -11.09
CA HIS A 291 -16.11 -0.02 -9.99
C HIS A 291 -17.27 -0.90 -10.45
N ASP A 292 -17.88 -1.61 -9.49
CA ASP A 292 -19.12 -2.38 -9.68
C ASP A 292 -18.94 -3.58 -10.63
N PHE A 293 -17.72 -4.10 -10.75
CA PHE A 293 -17.48 -5.34 -11.48
C PHE A 293 -18.14 -6.51 -10.72
N PRO A 294 -18.94 -7.38 -11.38
CA PRO A 294 -19.03 -7.57 -12.84
C PRO A 294 -20.23 -6.91 -13.53
N HIS A 295 -20.97 -6.03 -12.88
CA HIS A 295 -22.14 -5.40 -13.47
C HIS A 295 -21.78 -4.63 -14.75
N GLY A 296 -22.54 -4.85 -15.83
CA GLY A 296 -22.29 -4.21 -17.12
C GLY A 296 -21.14 -4.81 -17.94
N PHE A 297 -20.50 -5.89 -17.48
CA PHE A 297 -19.46 -6.60 -18.23
C PHE A 297 -20.01 -7.84 -18.93
N ASP A 298 -19.86 -7.90 -20.25
CA ASP A 298 -20.03 -9.13 -21.02
C ASP A 298 -18.70 -9.91 -21.14
N ASP A 299 -18.74 -11.12 -21.71
CA ASP A 299 -17.55 -11.97 -21.84
C ASP A 299 -16.41 -11.31 -22.62
N ARG A 300 -16.75 -10.44 -23.58
CA ARG A 300 -15.78 -9.67 -24.36
C ARG A 300 -15.10 -8.62 -23.49
N ALA A 301 -15.88 -7.83 -22.74
CA ALA A 301 -15.37 -6.83 -21.80
C ALA A 301 -14.48 -7.47 -20.73
N VAL A 302 -14.85 -8.64 -20.20
CA VAL A 302 -14.01 -9.39 -19.26
C VAL A 302 -12.69 -9.81 -19.91
N THR A 303 -12.73 -10.29 -21.16
CA THR A 303 -11.51 -10.66 -21.91
C THR A 303 -10.60 -9.45 -22.14
N GLN A 304 -11.17 -8.29 -22.50
CA GLN A 304 -10.42 -7.05 -22.68
C GLN A 304 -9.82 -6.54 -21.36
N LEU A 305 -10.57 -6.62 -20.27
CA LEU A 305 -10.10 -6.23 -18.94
C LEU A 305 -8.87 -7.06 -18.52
N ARG A 306 -8.90 -8.37 -18.77
CA ARG A 306 -7.76 -9.26 -18.52
C ARG A 306 -6.56 -8.91 -19.40
N TYR A 307 -6.79 -8.69 -20.69
CA TYR A 307 -5.75 -8.22 -21.60
C TYR A 307 -5.11 -6.92 -21.10
N LEU A 308 -5.90 -5.94 -20.64
CA LEU A 308 -5.37 -4.70 -20.07
C LEU A 308 -4.58 -4.92 -18.79
N ALA A 309 -4.98 -5.87 -17.94
CA ALA A 309 -4.24 -6.19 -16.72
C ALA A 309 -2.88 -6.83 -17.02
N ASP A 310 -2.80 -7.68 -18.05
CA ASP A 310 -1.58 -8.42 -18.41
C ASP A 310 -0.63 -7.59 -19.30
N GLU A 311 -1.16 -6.89 -20.30
CA GLU A 311 -0.39 -6.22 -21.36
C GLU A 311 -0.31 -4.70 -21.20
N GLY A 312 -1.21 -4.13 -20.40
CA GLY A 312 -1.31 -2.69 -20.17
C GLY A 312 -0.13 -2.07 -19.42
N PRO A 313 0.33 -2.63 -18.29
CA PRO A 313 1.34 -1.98 -17.43
C PRO A 313 2.64 -1.65 -18.16
N VAL A 314 3.08 -2.51 -19.09
CA VAL A 314 4.32 -2.32 -19.87
C VAL A 314 4.27 -1.09 -20.78
N VAL A 315 3.07 -0.62 -21.13
CA VAL A 315 2.84 0.56 -21.98
C VAL A 315 1.99 1.64 -21.29
N GLY A 316 2.02 1.61 -19.97
CA GLY A 316 1.43 2.65 -19.14
C GLY A 316 -0.08 2.65 -19.06
N VAL A 317 -0.70 1.47 -19.03
CA VAL A 317 -2.12 1.31 -18.67
C VAL A 317 -2.20 0.50 -17.38
N HIS A 318 -2.62 1.13 -16.29
CA HIS A 318 -2.75 0.55 -14.96
C HIS A 318 -4.21 0.35 -14.60
N LEU A 319 -4.50 -0.77 -13.94
CA LEU A 319 -5.84 -1.13 -13.50
C LEU A 319 -5.99 -0.89 -12.00
N MET A 320 -7.11 -0.30 -11.59
CA MET A 320 -7.57 -0.28 -10.20
C MET A 320 -9.00 -0.82 -10.12
N MET A 321 -9.14 -2.04 -9.64
CA MET A 321 -10.42 -2.73 -9.44
C MET A 321 -11.00 -2.38 -8.07
N VAL A 322 -12.28 -2.04 -8.02
CA VAL A 322 -13.09 -1.94 -6.79
C VAL A 322 -14.19 -2.99 -6.91
N ALA A 323 -13.97 -4.15 -6.30
CA ALA A 323 -14.81 -5.31 -6.53
C ALA A 323 -14.78 -6.29 -5.35
N ASP A 324 -15.89 -6.99 -5.17
CA ASP A 324 -15.96 -8.21 -4.35
C ASP A 324 -15.64 -9.41 -5.25
N ARG A 325 -14.63 -10.20 -4.84
CA ARG A 325 -14.25 -11.41 -5.57
C ARG A 325 -15.38 -12.44 -5.58
N GLU A 326 -16.18 -12.54 -4.51
CA GLU A 326 -17.28 -13.51 -4.42
C GLU A 326 -18.39 -13.19 -5.43
N GLU A 327 -18.70 -11.91 -5.65
CA GLU A 327 -19.69 -11.47 -6.65
C GLU A 327 -19.26 -11.83 -8.09
N SER A 328 -17.94 -11.94 -8.32
CA SER A 328 -17.37 -12.35 -9.61
C SER A 328 -17.21 -13.87 -9.80
N SER A 329 -17.59 -14.68 -8.80
CA SER A 329 -17.39 -16.14 -8.83
C SER A 329 -18.09 -16.85 -10.00
N GLY A 330 -19.12 -16.23 -10.59
CA GLY A 330 -19.81 -16.73 -11.79
C GLY A 330 -18.92 -16.88 -13.02
N TYR A 331 -17.83 -16.10 -13.13
CA TYR A 331 -16.81 -16.28 -14.18
C TYR A 331 -15.82 -17.41 -13.88
N GLY A 332 -15.90 -18.00 -12.68
CA GLY A 332 -15.11 -19.15 -12.27
C GLY A 332 -13.59 -18.89 -12.25
N PRO A 333 -12.77 -19.93 -12.52
CA PRO A 333 -11.31 -19.84 -12.51
C PRO A 333 -10.72 -18.86 -13.52
N LEU A 334 -11.54 -18.33 -14.44
CA LEU A 334 -11.12 -17.41 -15.49
C LEU A 334 -10.49 -16.12 -14.93
N LEU A 335 -10.98 -15.65 -13.78
CA LEU A 335 -10.52 -14.43 -13.13
C LEU A 335 -9.43 -14.66 -12.09
N ASP A 336 -9.13 -15.91 -11.72
CA ASP A 336 -8.08 -16.19 -10.72
C ASP A 336 -6.71 -15.61 -11.10
N PRO A 337 -6.25 -15.67 -12.36
CA PRO A 337 -5.02 -15.01 -12.77
C PRO A 337 -5.07 -13.49 -12.60
N LEU A 338 -6.20 -12.86 -12.92
CA LEU A 338 -6.40 -11.41 -12.75
C LEU A 338 -6.28 -11.02 -11.29
N TRP A 339 -6.97 -11.70 -10.37
CA TRP A 339 -6.89 -11.39 -8.94
C TRP A 339 -5.49 -11.58 -8.37
N ARG A 340 -4.72 -12.54 -8.89
CA ARG A 340 -3.34 -12.80 -8.45
C ARG A 340 -2.32 -11.80 -9.02
N SER A 341 -2.60 -11.16 -10.15
CA SER A 341 -1.70 -10.16 -10.73
C SER A 341 -1.84 -8.77 -10.09
N LEU A 342 -2.98 -8.52 -9.44
CA LEU A 342 -3.26 -7.27 -8.74
C LEU A 342 -2.78 -7.29 -7.28
N LEU A 343 -2.31 -6.14 -6.78
CA LEU A 343 -2.05 -5.93 -5.36
C LEU A 343 -3.38 -5.70 -4.64
N ARG A 344 -3.78 -6.64 -3.77
CA ARG A 344 -4.95 -6.48 -2.90
C ARG A 344 -4.66 -5.43 -1.82
N ILE A 345 -5.54 -4.44 -1.69
CA ILE A 345 -5.61 -3.49 -0.58
C ILE A 345 -7.04 -3.47 -0.02
N SER A 346 -7.16 -3.22 1.29
CA SER A 346 -8.44 -3.30 1.99
C SER A 346 -8.97 -1.90 2.31
N PRO A 347 -10.29 -1.62 2.18
CA PRO A 347 -10.88 -0.35 2.60
C PRO A 347 -10.96 -0.17 4.12
N VAL A 348 -10.61 -1.21 4.87
CA VAL A 348 -10.56 -1.24 6.34
C VAL A 348 -9.24 -1.82 6.80
N SER A 349 -8.88 -1.62 8.07
CA SER A 349 -7.66 -2.23 8.60
C SER A 349 -7.74 -3.76 8.54
N ASP A 350 -6.73 -4.40 7.94
CA ASP A 350 -6.73 -5.85 7.65
C ASP A 350 -5.31 -6.40 7.62
N ASP A 351 -5.09 -7.65 8.02
CA ASP A 351 -3.76 -8.28 8.15
C ASP A 351 -3.39 -9.20 6.97
N HIS A 352 -3.81 -8.82 5.76
CA HIS A 352 -3.70 -9.67 4.57
C HIS A 352 -2.38 -9.55 3.80
N LEU A 353 -1.51 -8.62 4.17
CA LEU A 353 -0.22 -8.42 3.53
C LEU A 353 0.87 -9.15 4.31
N ALA A 354 1.75 -9.84 3.59
CA ALA A 354 2.91 -10.50 4.17
C ALA A 354 4.21 -9.86 3.69
N ASP A 355 5.19 -9.71 4.57
CA ASP A 355 6.53 -9.30 4.14
C ASP A 355 7.23 -10.42 3.33
N PRO A 356 8.17 -10.07 2.43
CA PRO A 356 8.78 -11.04 1.53
C PRO A 356 9.89 -11.90 2.16
N TRP A 357 10.29 -11.63 3.42
CA TRP A 357 11.45 -12.29 4.03
C TRP A 357 11.06 -13.35 5.06
N ILE A 358 10.28 -12.94 6.05
CA ILE A 358 9.84 -13.77 7.17
C ILE A 358 8.40 -14.25 6.94
N GLY A 359 7.59 -13.46 6.25
CA GLY A 359 6.18 -13.74 6.02
C GLY A 359 5.29 -13.38 7.22
N HIS A 360 5.65 -12.34 8.00
CA HIS A 360 4.74 -11.81 9.00
C HIS A 360 3.50 -11.23 8.33
N ALA A 361 2.33 -11.48 8.92
CA ALA A 361 1.10 -10.80 8.55
C ALA A 361 1.13 -9.37 9.13
N TRP A 362 1.10 -8.38 8.25
CA TRP A 362 1.11 -6.95 8.57
C TRP A 362 -0.31 -6.40 8.54
N THR A 363 -0.71 -5.71 9.61
CA THR A 363 -1.94 -4.94 9.61
C THR A 363 -1.77 -3.72 8.73
N TYR A 364 -2.42 -3.76 7.57
CA TYR A 364 -2.57 -2.64 6.64
C TYR A 364 -3.62 -1.66 7.16
N GLU A 365 -3.34 -0.37 7.09
CA GLU A 365 -4.30 0.72 7.32
C GLU A 365 -4.44 1.55 6.03
N PRO A 366 -5.69 1.73 5.53
CA PRO A 366 -5.91 2.42 4.26
C PRO A 366 -5.62 3.94 4.36
N PRO A 367 -5.06 4.55 3.30
CA PRO A 367 -4.73 5.98 3.23
C PRO A 367 -5.97 6.84 2.95
N LEU A 368 -7.04 6.67 3.75
CA LEU A 368 -8.26 7.45 3.63
C LEU A 368 -7.99 8.92 3.96
N VAL A 369 -8.73 9.81 3.29
CA VAL A 369 -8.72 11.24 3.62
C VAL A 369 -9.46 11.42 4.95
N PRO A 370 -8.91 12.20 5.91
CA PRO A 370 -9.59 12.43 7.19
C PRO A 370 -11.01 12.98 7.00
N ALA A 371 -11.96 12.47 7.78
CA ALA A 371 -13.36 12.88 7.69
C ALA A 371 -13.51 14.40 7.83
N GLY A 372 -14.28 15.02 6.93
CA GLY A 372 -14.49 16.47 6.89
C GLY A 372 -13.32 17.29 6.32
N SER A 373 -12.19 16.68 5.99
CA SER A 373 -11.08 17.37 5.34
C SER A 373 -11.43 17.79 3.91
N ARG A 374 -10.95 18.97 3.51
CA ARG A 374 -11.03 19.48 2.13
C ARG A 374 -9.74 19.33 1.35
N ILE A 375 -8.75 18.61 1.89
CA ILE A 375 -7.41 18.57 1.29
C ILE A 375 -7.42 17.95 -0.11
N LEU A 376 -8.14 16.85 -0.30
CA LEU A 376 -8.24 16.19 -1.60
C LEU A 376 -8.83 17.11 -2.69
N PRO A 377 -10.04 17.69 -2.53
CA PRO A 377 -10.57 18.60 -3.56
C PRO A 377 -9.72 19.86 -3.73
N GLN A 378 -9.05 20.36 -2.69
CA GLN A 378 -8.11 21.50 -2.81
C GLN A 378 -6.90 21.14 -3.67
N VAL A 379 -6.28 19.99 -3.44
CA VAL A 379 -5.13 19.50 -4.20
C VAL A 379 -5.52 19.25 -5.65
N LEU A 380 -6.65 18.56 -5.89
CA LEU A 380 -7.16 18.34 -7.26
C LEU A 380 -7.47 19.66 -7.97
N GLY A 381 -8.00 20.67 -7.26
CA GLY A 381 -8.17 22.01 -7.81
C GLY A 381 -6.86 22.66 -8.26
N GLN A 382 -5.78 22.50 -7.48
CA GLN A 382 -4.45 23.00 -7.85
C GLN A 382 -3.87 22.25 -9.07
N VAL A 383 -4.07 20.93 -9.15
CA VAL A 383 -3.69 20.13 -10.34
C VAL A 383 -4.47 20.59 -11.56
N ALA A 384 -5.78 20.82 -11.43
CA ALA A 384 -6.63 21.30 -12.53
C ALA A 384 -6.24 22.72 -12.99
N ASP A 385 -5.91 23.61 -12.06
CA ASP A 385 -5.37 24.93 -12.37
C ASP A 385 -4.04 24.84 -13.14
N ALA A 386 -3.13 23.97 -12.70
CA ALA A 386 -1.86 23.76 -13.38
C ALA A 386 -2.06 23.18 -14.79
N ARG A 387 -2.99 22.23 -14.96
CA ARG A 387 -3.39 21.69 -16.27
C ARG A 387 -3.95 22.76 -17.20
N ARG A 388 -4.74 23.71 -16.69
CA ARG A 388 -5.22 24.84 -17.51
C ARG A 388 -4.12 25.83 -17.92
N ARG A 389 -3.10 26.02 -17.08
CA ARG A 389 -2.02 26.99 -17.32
C ARG A 389 -0.90 26.43 -18.19
N TYR A 390 -0.56 25.15 -18.02
CA TYR A 390 0.64 24.54 -18.59
C TYR A 390 0.36 23.22 -19.31
N GLY A 391 -0.85 22.67 -19.21
CA GLY A 391 -1.25 21.48 -19.96
C GLY A 391 -1.24 21.79 -21.44
N ARG A 392 -0.62 20.88 -22.21
CA ARG A 392 -0.56 20.97 -23.67
C ARG A 392 -1.94 20.87 -24.31
#